data_AF-A0A379FRP9-F1
#
_entry.id   AF-A0A379FRP9-F1
#
_cell.length_a   1.000
_cell.length_b   1.000
_cell.length_c   1.000
_cell.angle_alpha   90.00
_cell.angle_beta   90.00
_cell.angle_gamma   90.00
#
_symmetry.space_group_name_H-M   'P 1'
#
loop_
_entity.id
_entity.type
_entity.pdbx_description
1 polymer ?
#
loop_
_entity_poly.entity_id
_entity_poly.type
_entity_poly.pdbx_seq_one_letter_code
_entity_poly.pdbx_strand_id
1 'polypeptide(L)'
;MKKSLVAVGVIVALGAVWTGASWYTGSKVKDELDRVILKTNDFFAVNVPESGLNFKVENYEKGVFSSKADIVITSADSASPDDSIVFKTNIDHGPFPLSQVAKFNLLPKLAATQIELANNATTKELFEATQGKPFIHGSAVIGYSKSIDTNLELIPVEYKKDDVSLSFSGSKFDVSTTSDLAAVDATLVTDNLVIGKKDNSESMTLKGLKLVSNVTKSQYGFYTGTQSFVIADTDFNIPETKFSFKDFKISSDTSITGEDVKGNISYSISDLKALEQNLGSGELTVAIEN
;
A
#
# COMPACT_ATOMS: atom_id res chain seq x y z
N MET A 1 38.39 -17.99 -34.60
CA MET A 1 37.33 -17.22 -35.31
C MET A 1 35.95 -17.88 -35.30
N LYS A 2 35.80 -19.21 -35.48
CA LYS A 2 34.46 -19.88 -35.48
C LYS A 2 33.65 -19.76 -34.17
N LYS A 3 34.32 -19.79 -33.00
CA LYS A 3 33.65 -19.66 -31.68
C LYS A 3 33.05 -18.27 -31.43
N SER A 4 33.64 -17.21 -32.02
CA SER A 4 33.14 -15.84 -31.89
C SER A 4 31.86 -15.63 -32.71
N LEU A 5 31.81 -16.16 -33.95
CA LEU A 5 30.59 -16.11 -34.77
C LEU A 5 29.43 -16.92 -34.18
N VAL A 6 29.73 -18.08 -33.59
CA VAL A 6 28.74 -18.88 -32.85
C VAL A 6 28.24 -18.14 -31.61
N ALA A 7 29.13 -17.52 -30.83
CA ALA A 7 28.75 -16.73 -29.66
C ALA A 7 27.89 -15.49 -30.04
N VAL A 8 28.26 -14.77 -31.10
CA VAL A 8 27.48 -13.64 -31.63
C VAL A 8 26.10 -14.12 -32.12
N GLY A 9 26.05 -15.24 -32.84
CA GLY A 9 24.78 -15.84 -33.27
C GLY A 9 23.87 -16.24 -32.11
N VAL A 10 24.43 -16.81 -31.03
CA VAL A 10 23.69 -17.15 -29.81
C VAL A 10 23.16 -15.90 -29.11
N ILE A 11 23.96 -14.84 -28.98
CA ILE A 11 23.51 -13.57 -28.36
C ILE A 11 22.36 -12.95 -29.16
N VAL A 12 22.47 -12.91 -30.50
CA VAL A 12 21.42 -12.38 -31.37
C VAL A 12 20.13 -13.21 -31.26
N ALA A 13 20.25 -14.55 -31.26
CA ALA A 13 19.10 -15.44 -31.13
C ALA A 13 18.41 -15.28 -29.77
N LEU A 14 19.17 -15.21 -28.67
CA LEU A 14 18.63 -14.96 -27.32
C LEU A 14 17.96 -13.59 -27.22
N GLY A 15 18.54 -12.56 -27.83
CA GLY A 15 17.95 -11.22 -27.90
C GLY A 15 16.61 -11.21 -28.64
N ALA A 16 16.51 -11.91 -29.78
CA ALA A 16 15.26 -12.02 -30.55
C ALA A 16 14.17 -12.80 -29.78
N VAL A 17 14.54 -13.92 -29.14
CA VAL A 17 13.62 -14.72 -28.30
C VAL A 17 13.11 -13.89 -27.12
N TRP A 18 13.99 -13.19 -26.41
CA TRP A 18 13.60 -12.32 -25.30
C TRP A 18 12.66 -11.21 -25.78
N THR A 19 13.00 -10.51 -26.86
CA THR A 19 12.17 -9.45 -27.44
C THR A 19 10.76 -9.95 -27.78
N GLY A 20 10.65 -11.09 -28.45
CA GLY A 20 9.36 -11.70 -28.79
C GLY A 20 8.55 -12.12 -27.55
N ALA A 21 9.20 -12.74 -26.56
CA ALA A 21 8.57 -13.12 -25.30
C ALA A 21 8.11 -11.91 -24.47
N SER A 22 8.89 -10.82 -24.47
CA SER A 22 8.53 -9.55 -23.83
C SER A 22 7.31 -8.90 -24.46
N TRP A 23 7.25 -8.85 -25.80
CA TRP A 23 6.10 -8.30 -26.50
C TRP A 23 4.81 -9.13 -26.30
N TYR A 24 4.95 -10.46 -26.29
CA TYR A 24 3.85 -11.38 -25.98
C TYR A 24 3.36 -11.19 -24.55
N THR A 25 4.26 -11.16 -23.56
CA THR A 25 3.89 -10.95 -22.16
C THR A 25 3.21 -9.59 -21.96
N GLY A 26 3.72 -8.54 -22.62
CA GLY A 26 3.10 -7.22 -22.61
C GLY A 26 1.68 -7.19 -23.19
N SER A 27 1.30 -8.14 -24.05
CA SER A 27 -0.10 -8.28 -24.51
C SER A 27 -1.05 -8.76 -23.40
N LYS A 28 -0.52 -9.45 -22.38
CA LYS A 28 -1.28 -9.98 -21.25
C LYS A 28 -1.33 -9.03 -20.04
N VAL A 29 -0.41 -8.07 -19.99
CA VAL A 29 -0.35 -7.07 -18.91
C VAL A 29 -1.65 -6.26 -18.82
N LYS A 30 -2.20 -5.82 -19.95
CA LYS A 30 -3.48 -5.07 -19.94
C LYS A 30 -4.62 -5.88 -19.36
N ASP A 31 -4.84 -7.10 -19.85
CA ASP A 31 -5.90 -7.99 -19.36
C ASP A 31 -5.76 -8.24 -17.85
N GLU A 32 -4.52 -8.41 -17.38
CA GLU A 32 -4.23 -8.64 -15.96
C GLU A 32 -4.43 -7.38 -15.11
N LEU A 33 -4.06 -6.21 -15.61
CA LEU A 33 -4.29 -4.92 -14.95
C LEU A 33 -5.79 -4.63 -14.84
N ASP A 34 -6.55 -4.83 -15.91
CA ASP A 34 -8.01 -4.69 -15.90
C ASP A 34 -8.65 -5.67 -14.90
N ARG A 35 -8.16 -6.92 -14.81
CA ARG A 35 -8.60 -7.92 -13.82
C ARG A 35 -8.36 -7.45 -12.39
N VAL A 36 -7.17 -6.91 -12.10
CA VAL A 36 -6.83 -6.42 -10.75
C VAL A 36 -7.75 -5.26 -10.38
N ILE A 37 -7.96 -4.31 -11.29
CA ILE A 37 -8.82 -3.14 -11.05
C ILE A 37 -10.28 -3.55 -10.82
N LEU A 38 -10.78 -4.53 -11.58
CA LEU A 38 -12.12 -5.09 -11.35
C LEU A 38 -12.23 -5.70 -9.95
N LYS A 39 -11.25 -6.52 -9.54
CA LYS A 39 -11.24 -7.10 -8.18
C LYS A 39 -11.11 -6.05 -7.08
N THR A 40 -10.35 -4.99 -7.31
CA THR A 40 -10.25 -3.86 -6.38
C THR A 40 -11.60 -3.17 -6.24
N ASN A 41 -12.28 -2.87 -7.34
CA ASN A 41 -13.63 -2.29 -7.30
C ASN A 41 -14.62 -3.20 -6.58
N ASP A 42 -14.63 -4.51 -6.85
CA ASP A 42 -15.47 -5.49 -6.16
C ASP A 42 -15.19 -5.49 -4.64
N PHE A 43 -13.91 -5.43 -4.26
CA PHE A 43 -13.50 -5.37 -2.86
C PHE A 43 -14.04 -4.11 -2.18
N PHE A 44 -13.88 -2.93 -2.76
CA PHE A 44 -14.37 -1.68 -2.17
C PHE A 44 -15.90 -1.61 -2.16
N ALA A 45 -16.59 -2.09 -3.19
CA ALA A 45 -18.04 -2.12 -3.24
C ALA A 45 -18.66 -3.00 -2.14
N VAL A 46 -18.00 -4.10 -1.77
CA VAL A 46 -18.49 -5.01 -0.71
C VAL A 46 -18.09 -4.53 0.69
N ASN A 47 -16.86 -4.05 0.86
CA ASN A 47 -16.29 -3.80 2.20
C ASN A 47 -16.40 -2.34 2.65
N VAL A 48 -16.44 -1.39 1.71
CA VAL A 48 -16.50 0.06 2.00
C VAL A 48 -17.44 0.77 0.99
N PRO A 49 -18.71 0.35 0.86
CA PRO A 49 -19.62 0.88 -0.16
C PRO A 49 -19.83 2.40 -0.06
N GLU A 50 -19.84 2.93 1.17
CA GLU A 50 -20.00 4.36 1.46
C GLU A 50 -18.85 5.22 0.92
N SER A 51 -17.70 4.63 0.61
CA SER A 51 -16.57 5.39 0.05
C SER A 51 -16.83 5.89 -1.38
N GLY A 52 -17.75 5.25 -2.12
CA GLY A 52 -18.03 5.58 -3.51
C GLY A 52 -16.81 5.47 -4.44
N LEU A 53 -15.72 4.82 -3.99
CA LEU A 53 -14.47 4.79 -4.75
C LEU A 53 -14.61 3.93 -6.00
N ASN A 54 -14.07 4.45 -7.10
CA ASN A 54 -13.98 3.75 -8.36
C ASN A 54 -12.59 3.88 -8.95
N PHE A 55 -12.03 2.73 -9.35
CA PHE A 55 -10.71 2.60 -9.95
C PHE A 55 -10.85 2.29 -11.43
N LYS A 56 -10.06 2.97 -12.26
CA LYS A 56 -9.99 2.77 -13.71
C LYS A 56 -8.55 2.81 -14.21
N VAL A 57 -8.36 2.26 -15.41
CA VAL A 57 -7.10 2.33 -16.15
C VAL A 57 -7.31 3.22 -17.35
N GLU A 58 -6.47 4.24 -17.47
CA GLU A 58 -6.45 5.17 -18.58
C GLU A 58 -5.04 5.26 -19.20
N ASN A 59 -4.94 5.87 -20.37
CA ASN A 59 -3.68 6.17 -21.06
C ASN A 59 -2.72 4.96 -21.15
N TYR A 60 -3.27 3.76 -21.40
CA TYR A 60 -2.45 2.55 -21.53
C TYR A 60 -1.63 2.58 -22.82
N GLU A 61 -0.31 2.69 -22.69
CA GLU A 61 0.64 2.67 -23.80
C GLU A 61 1.45 1.39 -23.76
N LYS A 62 1.22 0.50 -24.73
CA LYS A 62 1.98 -0.75 -24.86
C LYS A 62 3.33 -0.52 -25.52
N GLY A 63 4.41 -0.94 -24.87
CA GLY A 63 5.74 -1.08 -25.49
C GLY A 63 6.18 -2.54 -25.64
N VAL A 64 7.46 -2.71 -25.99
CA VAL A 64 8.05 -4.05 -26.23
C VAL A 64 8.50 -4.71 -24.92
N PHE A 65 9.21 -3.96 -24.07
CA PHE A 65 9.73 -4.43 -22.79
C PHE A 65 9.04 -3.81 -21.58
N SER A 66 8.33 -2.71 -21.81
CA SER A 66 7.58 -2.01 -20.78
C SER A 66 6.33 -1.38 -21.38
N SER A 67 5.33 -1.17 -20.53
CA SER A 67 4.10 -0.45 -20.84
C SER A 67 3.90 0.66 -19.82
N LYS A 68 3.07 1.66 -20.15
CA LYS A 68 2.65 2.71 -19.22
C LYS A 68 1.15 2.67 -19.04
N ALA A 69 0.68 3.05 -17.86
CA ALA A 69 -0.74 3.17 -17.57
C ALA A 69 -0.96 4.21 -16.48
N ASP A 70 -2.07 4.92 -16.55
CA ASP A 70 -2.57 5.75 -15.46
C ASP A 70 -3.65 4.98 -14.71
N ILE A 71 -3.47 4.80 -13.40
CA ILE A 71 -4.52 4.29 -12.51
C ILE A 71 -5.25 5.51 -11.95
N VAL A 72 -6.51 5.66 -12.33
CA VAL A 72 -7.34 6.81 -11.98
C VAL A 72 -8.34 6.38 -10.91
N ILE A 73 -8.39 7.13 -9.82
CA ILE A 73 -9.28 6.91 -8.69
C ILE A 73 -10.23 8.11 -8.60
N THR A 74 -11.53 7.83 -8.58
CA THR A 74 -12.59 8.83 -8.39
C THR A 74 -13.48 8.42 -7.21
N SER A 75 -14.16 9.40 -6.61
CA SER A 75 -15.22 9.16 -5.62
C SER A 75 -16.59 9.41 -6.26
N ALA A 76 -17.67 8.95 -5.62
CA ALA A 76 -19.04 9.26 -6.02
C ALA A 76 -19.33 10.77 -5.99
N ASP A 77 -18.63 11.51 -5.12
CA ASP A 77 -18.75 12.97 -4.98
C ASP A 77 -17.90 13.76 -5.98
N SER A 78 -17.10 13.11 -6.83
CA SER A 78 -16.29 13.78 -7.84
C SER A 78 -17.21 14.54 -8.81
N ALA A 79 -17.15 15.88 -8.79
CA ALA A 79 -17.98 16.76 -9.62
C ALA A 79 -17.47 16.85 -11.06
N SER A 80 -16.19 16.52 -11.28
CA SER A 80 -15.54 16.50 -12.58
C SER A 80 -14.43 15.43 -12.66
N PRO A 81 -13.98 15.05 -13.87
CA PRO A 81 -12.80 14.18 -14.04
C PRO A 81 -11.51 14.74 -13.44
N ASP A 82 -11.42 16.07 -13.23
CA ASP A 82 -10.26 16.73 -12.63
C ASP A 82 -10.17 16.50 -11.11
N ASP A 83 -11.27 16.05 -10.49
CA ASP A 83 -11.37 15.67 -9.07
C ASP A 83 -10.89 14.22 -8.82
N SER A 84 -10.03 13.71 -9.70
CA SER A 84 -9.46 12.38 -9.63
C SER A 84 -8.09 12.38 -8.98
N ILE A 85 -7.74 11.26 -8.35
CA ILE A 85 -6.38 10.96 -7.94
C ILE A 85 -5.78 10.03 -9.00
N VAL A 86 -4.63 10.41 -9.56
CA VAL A 86 -3.99 9.64 -10.63
C VAL A 86 -2.66 9.10 -10.14
N PHE A 87 -2.41 7.82 -10.40
CA PHE A 87 -1.11 7.18 -10.22
C PHE A 87 -0.53 6.81 -11.58
N LYS A 88 0.65 7.34 -11.88
CA LYS A 88 1.41 6.96 -13.08
C LYS A 88 2.13 5.65 -12.81
N THR A 89 1.92 4.68 -13.68
CA THR A 89 2.49 3.34 -13.54
C THR A 89 3.33 3.00 -14.75
N ASN A 90 4.63 2.76 -14.53
CA ASN A 90 5.51 2.10 -15.50
C ASN A 90 5.50 0.60 -15.20
N ILE A 91 5.35 -0.23 -16.23
CA ILE A 91 5.19 -1.68 -16.09
C ILE A 91 6.21 -2.39 -16.98
N ASP A 92 7.32 -2.84 -16.41
CA ASP A 92 8.26 -3.71 -17.12
C ASP A 92 7.70 -5.13 -17.23
N HIS A 93 7.82 -5.74 -18.40
CA HIS A 93 7.28 -7.06 -18.69
C HIS A 93 8.17 -7.90 -19.62
N GLY A 94 7.85 -9.19 -19.65
CA GLY A 94 8.63 -10.21 -20.34
C GLY A 94 9.16 -11.26 -19.39
N PRO A 95 9.85 -12.29 -19.91
CA PRO A 95 10.28 -13.43 -19.09
C PRO A 95 11.14 -12.99 -17.90
N PHE A 96 11.88 -11.89 -18.07
CA PHE A 96 12.66 -11.22 -17.03
C PHE A 96 12.46 -9.70 -17.16
N PRO A 97 11.60 -9.07 -16.34
CA PRO A 97 11.41 -7.62 -16.36
C PRO A 97 12.74 -6.88 -16.15
N LEU A 98 13.04 -5.88 -16.98
CA LEU A 98 14.36 -5.25 -17.01
C LEU A 98 14.73 -4.58 -15.68
N SER A 99 13.78 -3.94 -14.98
CA SER A 99 13.99 -3.42 -13.62
C SER A 99 14.36 -4.49 -12.59
N GLN A 100 13.95 -5.74 -12.77
CA GLN A 100 14.36 -6.85 -11.89
C GLN A 100 15.76 -7.33 -12.26
N VAL A 101 16.07 -7.45 -13.55
CA VAL A 101 17.41 -7.80 -14.03
C VAL A 101 18.45 -6.77 -13.59
N ALA A 102 18.12 -5.48 -13.63
CA ALA A 102 18.98 -4.40 -13.15
C ALA A 102 19.29 -4.50 -11.64
N LYS A 103 18.41 -5.15 -10.87
CA LYS A 103 18.58 -5.48 -9.44
C LYS A 103 19.22 -6.85 -9.21
N PHE A 104 19.77 -7.49 -10.25
CA PHE A 104 20.31 -8.86 -10.24
C PHE A 104 19.27 -9.93 -9.83
N ASN A 105 17.97 -9.62 -9.91
CA ASN A 105 16.91 -10.60 -9.71
C ASN A 105 16.58 -11.27 -11.05
N LEU A 106 17.05 -12.50 -11.22
CA LEU A 106 16.89 -13.30 -12.43
C LEU A 106 15.75 -14.32 -12.33
N LEU A 107 14.89 -14.22 -11.31
CA LEU A 107 13.69 -15.06 -11.25
C LEU A 107 12.67 -14.60 -12.29
N PRO A 108 12.04 -15.52 -13.05
CA PRO A 108 10.98 -15.15 -13.98
C PRO A 108 9.81 -14.49 -13.27
N LYS A 109 9.35 -13.35 -13.81
CA LYS A 109 8.20 -12.59 -13.30
C LYS A 109 7.32 -12.18 -14.47
N LEU A 110 6.01 -12.07 -14.24
CA LEU A 110 5.06 -11.61 -15.26
C LEU A 110 5.28 -10.12 -15.56
N ALA A 111 5.42 -9.32 -14.50
CA ALA A 111 5.67 -7.91 -14.59
C ALA A 111 6.34 -7.37 -13.31
N ALA A 112 6.99 -6.21 -13.44
CA ALA A 112 7.44 -5.39 -12.33
C ALA A 112 7.06 -3.94 -12.60
N THR A 113 6.53 -3.24 -11.61
CA THR A 113 5.97 -1.90 -11.76
C THR A 113 6.72 -0.87 -10.93
N GLN A 114 6.68 0.37 -11.39
CA GLN A 114 6.95 1.54 -10.59
C GLN A 114 5.69 2.41 -10.63
N ILE A 115 5.21 2.78 -9.45
CA ILE A 115 3.95 3.50 -9.26
C ILE A 115 4.29 4.80 -8.55
N GLU A 116 3.81 5.93 -9.06
CA GLU A 116 4.00 7.24 -8.46
C GLU A 116 2.71 8.05 -8.52
N LEU A 117 2.38 8.75 -7.44
CA LEU A 117 1.30 9.73 -7.46
C LEU A 117 1.59 10.78 -8.54
N ALA A 118 0.60 11.13 -9.36
CA ALA A 118 0.72 12.18 -10.36
C ALA A 118 0.43 13.54 -9.75
N ASN A 119 1.09 14.58 -10.25
CA ASN A 119 0.73 15.98 -9.98
C ASN A 119 -0.42 16.39 -10.92
N ASN A 120 -1.62 16.55 -10.38
CA ASN A 120 -2.79 17.02 -11.09
C ASN A 120 -3.56 18.06 -10.26
N ALA A 121 -4.74 18.49 -10.71
CA ALA A 121 -5.54 19.50 -10.02
C ALA A 121 -5.82 19.12 -8.55
N THR A 122 -6.15 17.86 -8.27
CA THR A 122 -6.47 17.37 -6.92
C THR A 122 -5.24 17.26 -6.01
N THR A 123 -4.07 16.88 -6.55
CA THR A 123 -2.87 16.60 -5.74
C THR A 123 -1.85 17.75 -5.73
N LYS A 124 -2.16 18.89 -6.37
CA LYS A 124 -1.21 19.99 -6.57
C LYS A 124 -0.62 20.53 -5.26
N GLU A 125 -1.45 20.81 -4.26
CA GLU A 125 -0.98 21.34 -2.97
C GLU A 125 -0.07 20.36 -2.24
N LEU A 126 -0.34 19.06 -2.38
CA LEU A 126 0.51 18.01 -1.81
C LEU A 126 1.87 17.98 -2.49
N PHE A 127 1.91 18.15 -3.82
CA PHE A 127 3.17 18.30 -4.56
C PHE A 127 3.94 19.56 -4.19
N GLU A 128 3.26 20.67 -3.89
CA GLU A 128 3.92 21.87 -3.37
C GLU A 128 4.54 21.60 -1.98
N ALA A 129 3.82 20.88 -1.10
CA ALA A 129 4.31 20.49 0.23
C ALA A 129 5.50 19.52 0.17
N THR A 130 5.59 18.68 -0.85
CA THR A 130 6.69 17.71 -1.05
C THR A 130 7.81 18.23 -1.97
N GLN A 131 7.85 19.54 -2.26
CA GLN A 131 8.86 20.16 -3.11
C GLN A 131 8.92 19.54 -4.53
N GLY A 132 7.76 19.17 -5.07
CA GLY A 132 7.59 18.59 -6.40
C GLY A 132 7.79 17.08 -6.48
N LYS A 133 8.04 16.38 -5.37
CA LYS A 133 8.20 14.91 -5.35
C LYS A 133 6.84 14.22 -5.19
N PRO A 134 6.61 13.05 -5.82
CA PRO A 134 5.40 12.26 -5.56
C PRO A 134 5.30 11.92 -4.07
N PHE A 135 4.20 12.30 -3.42
CA PHE A 135 3.99 11.98 -2.01
C PHE A 135 3.94 10.47 -1.76
N ILE A 136 3.31 9.74 -2.69
CA ILE A 136 3.24 8.28 -2.69
C ILE A 136 4.05 7.77 -3.88
N HIS A 137 4.96 6.85 -3.62
CA HIS A 137 5.64 6.10 -4.68
C HIS A 137 5.90 4.66 -4.25
N GLY A 138 6.20 3.79 -5.19
CA GLY A 138 6.57 2.42 -4.87
C GLY A 138 6.64 1.51 -6.07
N SER A 139 6.54 0.20 -5.81
CA SER A 139 6.65 -0.83 -6.82
C SER A 139 5.78 -2.03 -6.48
N ALA A 140 5.31 -2.73 -7.50
CA ALA A 140 4.72 -4.05 -7.36
C ALA A 140 5.41 -5.04 -8.29
N VAL A 141 5.57 -6.29 -7.84
CA VAL A 141 6.11 -7.38 -8.65
C VAL A 141 5.06 -8.47 -8.76
N ILE A 142 4.75 -8.86 -9.99
CA ILE A 142 3.72 -9.85 -10.29
C ILE A 142 4.40 -11.14 -10.74
N GLY A 143 4.19 -12.21 -9.98
CA GLY A 143 4.66 -13.55 -10.33
C GLY A 143 3.87 -14.18 -11.47
N TYR A 144 4.39 -15.23 -12.11
CA TYR A 144 3.61 -16.03 -13.08
C TYR A 144 2.45 -16.81 -12.42
N SER A 145 2.55 -17.09 -11.12
CA SER A 145 1.42 -17.55 -10.29
C SER A 145 0.37 -16.46 -10.05
N LYS A 146 0.59 -15.24 -10.57
CA LYS A 146 -0.19 -14.02 -10.34
C LYS A 146 -0.25 -13.57 -8.88
N SER A 147 0.68 -14.03 -8.02
CA SER A 147 0.92 -13.40 -6.73
C SER A 147 1.48 -11.99 -6.94
N ILE A 148 1.17 -11.08 -6.02
CA ILE A 148 1.58 -9.68 -6.11
C ILE A 148 2.29 -9.29 -4.82
N ASP A 149 3.55 -8.86 -4.96
CA ASP A 149 4.36 -8.30 -3.89
C ASP A 149 4.46 -6.80 -4.11
N THR A 150 3.94 -6.00 -3.20
CA THR A 150 3.85 -4.53 -3.30
C THR A 150 4.63 -3.88 -2.17
N ASN A 151 5.42 -2.86 -2.51
CA ASN A 151 6.03 -1.94 -1.57
C ASN A 151 5.63 -0.51 -1.96
N LEU A 152 5.02 0.24 -1.05
CA LEU A 152 4.70 1.65 -1.21
C LEU A 152 5.33 2.46 -0.07
N GLU A 153 5.74 3.67 -0.39
CA GLU A 153 6.30 4.63 0.55
C GLU A 153 5.52 5.95 0.41
N LEU A 154 5.15 6.50 1.55
CA LEU A 154 4.72 7.88 1.70
C LEU A 154 5.93 8.66 2.18
N ILE A 155 6.35 9.68 1.45
CA ILE A 155 7.54 10.45 1.83
C ILE A 155 7.22 11.40 3.00
N PRO A 156 8.24 11.82 3.77
CA PRO A 156 8.07 12.80 4.84
C PRO A 156 7.51 14.13 4.33
N VAL A 157 6.67 14.77 5.14
CA VAL A 157 6.08 16.09 4.84
C VAL A 157 6.23 17.00 6.04
N GLU A 158 6.74 18.20 5.77
CA GLU A 158 6.77 19.33 6.70
C GLU A 158 5.94 20.45 6.09
N TYR A 159 4.82 20.78 6.71
CA TYR A 159 3.89 21.77 6.20
C TYR A 159 3.55 22.80 7.27
N LYS A 160 3.74 24.07 6.93
CA LYS A 160 3.45 25.21 7.82
C LYS A 160 2.79 26.33 7.02
N LYS A 161 1.47 26.47 7.13
CA LYS A 161 0.70 27.55 6.50
C LYS A 161 -0.33 28.11 7.47
N ASP A 162 -0.53 29.42 7.44
CA ASP A 162 -1.42 30.15 8.35
C ASP A 162 -1.11 29.89 9.83
N ASP A 163 -2.04 29.34 10.61
CA ASP A 163 -1.82 28.94 12.02
C ASP A 163 -1.58 27.44 12.18
N VAL A 164 -1.48 26.66 11.09
CA VAL A 164 -1.35 25.20 11.11
C VAL A 164 0.09 24.76 10.86
N SER A 165 0.52 23.74 11.62
CA SER A 165 1.77 23.00 11.46
C SER A 165 1.48 21.50 11.38
N LEU A 166 2.08 20.83 10.40
CA LEU A 166 2.08 19.39 10.24
C LEU A 166 3.51 18.91 10.02
N SER A 167 3.92 17.89 10.79
CA SER A 167 5.18 17.16 10.62
C SER A 167 4.86 15.68 10.54
N PHE A 168 5.18 15.05 9.42
CA PHE A 168 4.92 13.65 9.16
C PHE A 168 6.22 12.97 8.71
N SER A 169 6.60 11.89 9.39
CA SER A 169 7.86 11.17 9.15
C SER A 169 7.87 10.35 7.87
N GLY A 170 6.76 10.28 7.13
CA GLY A 170 6.58 9.28 6.09
C GLY A 170 6.07 7.95 6.64
N SER A 171 5.73 7.04 5.73
CA SER A 171 5.21 5.72 6.04
C SER A 171 5.65 4.69 5.02
N LYS A 172 5.81 3.43 5.44
CA LYS A 172 6.12 2.30 4.55
C LYS A 172 5.03 1.26 4.63
N PHE A 173 4.62 0.77 3.47
CA PHE A 173 3.58 -0.23 3.28
C PHE A 173 4.14 -1.38 2.46
N ASP A 174 4.13 -2.58 3.03
CA ASP A 174 4.50 -3.82 2.35
C ASP A 174 3.27 -4.73 2.31
N VAL A 175 2.89 -5.22 1.13
CA VAL A 175 1.71 -6.07 0.95
C VAL A 175 2.06 -7.23 0.01
N SER A 176 1.84 -8.46 0.44
CA SER A 176 2.01 -9.66 -0.39
C SER A 176 0.69 -10.40 -0.48
N THR A 177 0.28 -10.80 -1.68
CA THR A 177 -1.02 -11.44 -1.92
C THR A 177 -0.94 -12.59 -2.91
N THR A 178 -1.82 -13.58 -2.75
CA THR A 178 -2.05 -14.60 -3.78
C THR A 178 -2.94 -14.05 -4.91
N SER A 179 -2.97 -14.75 -6.04
CA SER A 179 -3.69 -14.31 -7.26
C SER A 179 -5.19 -14.07 -7.14
N ASP A 180 -5.78 -14.66 -6.12
CA ASP A 180 -7.19 -14.65 -5.75
C ASP A 180 -7.45 -13.86 -4.47
N LEU A 181 -6.40 -13.27 -3.88
CA LEU A 181 -6.42 -12.65 -2.56
C LEU A 181 -6.82 -13.63 -1.45
N ALA A 182 -6.68 -14.95 -1.66
CA ALA A 182 -6.96 -15.94 -0.61
C ALA A 182 -5.99 -15.85 0.57
N ALA A 183 -4.77 -15.37 0.37
CA ALA A 183 -3.86 -15.00 1.45
C ALA A 183 -3.33 -13.58 1.25
N VAL A 184 -3.25 -12.83 2.35
CA VAL A 184 -2.79 -11.44 2.38
C VAL A 184 -1.88 -11.24 3.60
N ASP A 185 -0.64 -10.87 3.32
CA ASP A 185 0.32 -10.35 4.28
C ASP A 185 0.44 -8.84 4.09
N ALA A 186 0.34 -8.07 5.16
CA ALA A 186 0.49 -6.63 5.10
C ALA A 186 1.25 -6.09 6.32
N THR A 187 2.13 -5.12 6.09
CA THR A 187 2.77 -4.32 7.13
C THR A 187 2.70 -2.85 6.77
N LEU A 188 2.39 -2.00 7.74
CA LEU A 188 2.42 -0.55 7.65
C LEU A 188 3.19 -0.02 8.85
N VAL A 189 4.17 0.86 8.64
CA VAL A 189 4.92 1.52 9.71
C VAL A 189 5.02 3.02 9.47
N THR A 190 4.75 3.81 10.51
CA THR A 190 4.90 5.27 10.55
C THR A 190 5.52 5.67 11.89
N ASP A 191 6.64 6.40 11.86
CA ASP A 191 7.38 6.74 13.08
C ASP A 191 6.74 7.89 13.86
N ASN A 192 6.31 8.96 13.17
CA ASN A 192 5.81 10.17 13.81
C ASN A 192 4.82 10.95 12.92
N LEU A 193 3.72 11.38 13.53
CA LEU A 193 2.80 12.38 12.98
C LEU A 193 2.51 13.41 14.06
N VAL A 194 2.76 14.68 13.75
CA VAL A 194 2.43 15.83 14.61
C VAL A 194 1.55 16.78 13.81
N ILE A 195 0.40 17.13 14.36
CA ILE A 195 -0.52 18.13 13.81
C ILE A 195 -0.80 19.12 14.92
N GLY A 196 -0.72 20.42 14.65
CA GLY A 196 -0.97 21.43 15.69
C GLY A 196 -0.88 22.85 15.18
N LYS A 197 -0.87 23.79 16.13
CA LYS A 197 -0.64 25.20 15.84
C LYS A 197 0.83 25.49 15.60
N LYS A 198 1.14 26.53 14.82
CA LYS A 198 2.53 26.92 14.52
C LYS A 198 3.32 27.38 15.74
N ASP A 199 2.65 27.96 16.72
CA ASP A 199 3.24 28.38 17.98
C ASP A 199 3.38 27.22 18.99
N ASN A 200 2.94 26.01 18.62
CA ASN A 200 2.88 24.80 19.44
C ASN A 200 2.02 24.94 20.72
N SER A 201 1.10 25.90 20.76
CA SER A 201 0.14 26.04 21.86
C SER A 201 -0.84 24.87 21.93
N GLU A 202 -1.16 24.30 20.76
CA GLU A 202 -2.02 23.12 20.59
C GLU A 202 -1.34 22.11 19.68
N SER A 203 -1.31 20.83 20.08
CA SER A 203 -0.79 19.76 19.23
C SER A 203 -1.39 18.40 19.53
N MET A 204 -1.38 17.55 18.50
CA MET A 204 -1.63 16.13 18.55
C MET A 204 -0.39 15.44 17.99
N THR A 205 0.19 14.53 18.77
CA THR A 205 1.37 13.74 18.41
C THR A 205 1.00 12.27 18.46
N LEU A 206 1.35 11.54 17.40
CA LEU A 206 1.28 10.08 17.31
C LEU A 206 2.66 9.55 16.97
N LYS A 207 3.15 8.56 17.72
CA LYS A 207 4.45 7.93 17.49
C LYS A 207 4.34 6.41 17.38
N GLY A 208 5.20 5.85 16.54
CA GLY A 208 5.38 4.41 16.40
C GLY A 208 4.10 3.68 16.02
N LEU A 209 3.39 4.18 15.02
CA LEU A 209 2.23 3.50 14.47
C LEU A 209 2.71 2.30 13.65
N LYS A 210 2.19 1.12 13.97
CA LYS A 210 2.49 -0.12 13.25
C LYS A 210 1.23 -0.96 13.09
N LEU A 211 0.95 -1.38 11.86
CA LEU A 211 -0.06 -2.38 11.55
C LEU A 211 0.62 -3.59 10.89
N VAL A 212 0.28 -4.78 11.35
CA VAL A 212 0.72 -6.06 10.78
C VAL A 212 -0.51 -6.93 10.61
N SER A 213 -0.64 -7.58 9.46
CA SER A 213 -1.75 -8.48 9.14
C SER A 213 -1.20 -9.69 8.39
N ASN A 214 -1.59 -10.89 8.82
CA ASN A 214 -1.38 -12.14 8.11
C ASN A 214 -2.72 -12.87 8.16
N VAL A 215 -3.43 -12.86 7.04
CA VAL A 215 -4.80 -13.36 6.97
C VAL A 215 -5.01 -14.25 5.76
N THR A 216 -5.89 -15.23 5.91
CA THR A 216 -6.34 -16.13 4.86
C THR A 216 -7.86 -16.11 4.77
N LYS A 217 -8.38 -16.26 3.56
CA LYS A 217 -9.81 -16.27 3.30
C LYS A 217 -10.38 -17.65 3.64
N SER A 218 -11.30 -17.68 4.60
CA SER A 218 -12.03 -18.89 5.00
C SER A 218 -12.96 -19.39 3.91
N GLN A 219 -13.49 -20.61 4.09
CA GLN A 219 -14.48 -21.22 3.19
C GLN A 219 -15.79 -20.41 3.07
N TYR A 220 -16.07 -19.52 4.03
CA TYR A 220 -17.24 -18.63 4.04
C TYR A 220 -16.96 -17.25 3.43
N GLY A 221 -15.72 -17.00 2.97
CA GLY A 221 -15.32 -15.76 2.34
C GLY A 221 -14.80 -14.67 3.28
N PHE A 222 -14.80 -14.90 4.59
CA PHE A 222 -14.21 -13.98 5.58
C PHE A 222 -12.72 -14.20 5.75
N TYR A 223 -11.95 -13.13 5.97
CA TYR A 223 -10.54 -13.24 6.34
C TYR A 223 -10.37 -13.60 7.80
N THR A 224 -9.53 -14.59 8.06
CA THR A 224 -9.15 -15.06 9.40
C THR A 224 -7.64 -15.18 9.49
N GLY A 225 -7.08 -14.94 10.67
CA GLY A 225 -5.65 -15.03 10.94
C GLY A 225 -5.25 -14.02 12.01
N THR A 226 -4.00 -13.61 11.97
CA THR A 226 -3.43 -12.68 12.95
C THR A 226 -3.41 -11.25 12.44
N GLN A 227 -3.83 -10.30 13.27
CA GLN A 227 -3.66 -8.87 13.00
C GLN A 227 -3.18 -8.17 14.28
N SER A 228 -2.34 -7.14 14.12
CA SER A 228 -1.84 -6.32 15.21
C SER A 228 -1.79 -4.87 14.77
N PHE A 229 -2.38 -3.99 15.56
CA PHE A 229 -2.29 -2.55 15.44
C PHE A 229 -1.67 -1.99 16.71
N VAL A 230 -0.66 -1.13 16.58
CA VAL A 230 0.07 -0.52 17.70
C VAL A 230 0.24 0.96 17.44
N ILE A 231 0.08 1.77 18.49
CA ILE A 231 0.59 3.14 18.59
C ILE A 231 1.40 3.22 19.88
N ALA A 232 2.69 3.54 19.76
CA ALA A 232 3.62 3.51 20.90
C ALA A 232 3.39 4.65 21.88
N ASP A 233 3.14 5.86 21.39
CA ASP A 233 2.94 7.05 22.23
C ASP A 233 1.97 8.00 21.52
N THR A 234 1.03 8.55 22.28
CA THR A 234 0.08 9.54 21.81
C THR A 234 -0.05 10.65 22.83
N ASP A 235 0.05 11.88 22.37
CA ASP A 235 -0.09 13.08 23.19
C ASP A 235 -0.99 14.09 22.49
N PHE A 236 -2.06 14.48 23.17
CA PHE A 236 -2.95 15.57 22.80
C PHE A 236 -2.75 16.69 23.80
N ASN A 237 -2.05 17.72 23.38
CA ASN A 237 -1.81 18.93 24.15
C ASN A 237 -2.74 20.03 23.64
N ILE A 238 -3.98 20.04 24.13
CA ILE A 238 -4.95 21.11 23.86
C ILE A 238 -5.30 21.76 25.21
N PRO A 239 -5.37 23.10 25.32
CA PRO A 239 -5.81 23.78 26.53
C PRO A 239 -7.11 23.16 27.07
N GLU A 240 -7.16 22.92 28.38
CA GLU A 240 -8.32 22.32 29.08
C GLU A 240 -8.67 20.87 28.67
N THR A 241 -7.96 20.27 27.70
CA THR A 241 -8.25 18.93 27.16
C THR A 241 -6.96 18.12 26.95
N LYS A 242 -5.99 18.26 27.86
CA LYS A 242 -4.74 17.49 27.79
C LYS A 242 -5.00 16.00 28.02
N PHE A 243 -4.53 15.15 27.11
CA PHE A 243 -4.72 13.71 27.18
C PHE A 243 -3.54 12.98 26.53
N SER A 244 -3.07 11.89 27.13
CA SER A 244 -2.02 11.06 26.53
C SER A 244 -2.15 9.60 26.93
N PHE A 245 -1.55 8.72 26.13
CA PHE A 245 -1.43 7.30 26.43
C PHE A 245 -0.23 6.71 25.72
N LYS A 246 0.19 5.54 26.18
CA LYS A 246 1.26 4.74 25.59
C LYS A 246 0.80 3.34 25.28
N ASP A 247 1.54 2.69 24.40
CA ASP A 247 1.40 1.27 24.07
C ASP A 247 -0.06 0.85 23.80
N PHE A 248 -0.80 1.69 23.06
CA PHE A 248 -2.12 1.31 22.60
C PHE A 248 -1.97 0.19 21.58
N LYS A 249 -2.54 -0.97 21.88
CA LYS A 249 -2.43 -2.16 21.06
C LYS A 249 -3.78 -2.82 20.90
N ILE A 250 -4.07 -3.20 19.66
CA ILE A 250 -5.15 -4.11 19.30
C ILE A 250 -4.48 -5.32 18.67
N SER A 251 -4.86 -6.53 19.06
CA SER A 251 -4.43 -7.73 18.37
C SER A 251 -5.60 -8.69 18.23
N SER A 252 -5.65 -9.40 17.10
CA SER A 252 -6.60 -10.45 16.85
C SER A 252 -5.88 -11.70 16.36
N ASP A 253 -6.41 -12.85 16.73
CA ASP A 253 -6.07 -14.16 16.18
C ASP A 253 -7.38 -14.93 15.97
N THR A 254 -7.70 -15.22 14.72
CA THR A 254 -8.98 -15.82 14.35
C THR A 254 -8.75 -16.99 13.41
N SER A 255 -9.58 -18.02 13.52
CA SER A 255 -9.59 -19.15 12.60
C SER A 255 -10.99 -19.73 12.48
N ILE A 256 -11.31 -20.20 11.28
CA ILE A 256 -12.55 -20.92 10.99
C ILE A 256 -12.16 -22.21 10.26
N THR A 257 -12.48 -23.36 10.84
CA THR A 257 -12.19 -24.68 10.26
C THR A 257 -13.44 -25.54 10.30
N GLY A 258 -14.06 -25.80 9.15
CA GLY A 258 -15.37 -26.46 9.14
C GLY A 258 -16.41 -25.61 9.86
N GLU A 259 -17.04 -26.18 10.88
CA GLU A 259 -18.01 -25.48 11.76
C GLU A 259 -17.34 -24.83 12.99
N ASP A 260 -16.07 -25.15 13.25
CA ASP A 260 -15.34 -24.67 14.42
C ASP A 260 -14.90 -23.21 14.21
N VAL A 261 -15.15 -22.38 15.21
CA VAL A 261 -14.79 -20.96 15.22
C VAL A 261 -13.95 -20.67 16.45
N LYS A 262 -12.72 -20.24 16.22
CA LYS A 262 -11.83 -19.76 17.29
C LYS A 262 -11.45 -18.32 17.02
N GLY A 263 -11.55 -17.48 18.04
CA GLY A 263 -11.20 -16.08 17.94
C GLY A 263 -10.70 -15.56 19.27
N ASN A 264 -9.61 -14.79 19.23
CA ASN A 264 -9.15 -13.98 20.32
C ASN A 264 -8.98 -12.55 19.82
N ILE A 265 -9.50 -11.57 20.55
CA ILE A 265 -9.22 -10.16 20.32
C ILE A 265 -8.80 -9.54 21.65
N SER A 266 -7.61 -8.95 21.67
CA SER A 266 -7.03 -8.27 22.83
C SER A 266 -6.88 -6.77 22.56
N TYR A 267 -7.22 -5.95 23.54
CA TYR A 267 -7.00 -4.52 23.58
C TYR A 267 -6.16 -4.18 24.81
N SER A 268 -5.12 -3.37 24.65
CA SER A 268 -4.35 -2.85 25.78
C SER A 268 -3.99 -1.38 25.60
N ILE A 269 -3.87 -0.67 26.71
CA ILE A 269 -3.42 0.72 26.77
C ILE A 269 -2.66 0.94 28.09
N SER A 270 -1.55 1.67 28.02
CA SER A 270 -0.67 1.97 29.14
C SER A 270 -0.57 3.48 29.38
N ASP A 271 -0.17 3.87 30.60
CA ASP A 271 0.14 5.26 30.96
C ASP A 271 -0.94 6.28 30.54
N LEU A 272 -2.22 5.90 30.68
CA LEU A 272 -3.36 6.74 30.33
C LEU A 272 -3.39 7.96 31.25
N LYS A 273 -3.30 9.15 30.68
CA LYS A 273 -3.28 10.41 31.41
C LYS A 273 -4.33 11.36 30.87
N ALA A 274 -5.04 12.04 31.77
CA ALA A 274 -5.94 13.13 31.43
C ALA A 274 -5.71 14.29 32.40
N LEU A 275 -5.61 15.52 31.89
CA LEU A 275 -5.32 16.72 32.69
C LEU A 275 -4.12 16.52 33.63
N GLU A 276 -3.07 15.87 33.11
CA GLU A 276 -1.82 15.53 33.84
C GLU A 276 -2.00 14.52 34.99
N GLN A 277 -3.20 14.00 35.21
CA GLN A 277 -3.47 12.93 36.17
C GLN A 277 -3.32 11.56 35.51
N ASN A 278 -2.57 10.67 36.14
CA ASN A 278 -2.42 9.29 35.70
C ASN A 278 -3.67 8.49 36.07
N LEU A 279 -4.40 8.01 35.07
CA LEU A 279 -5.60 7.19 35.20
C LEU A 279 -5.29 5.68 35.16
N GLY A 280 -4.03 5.30 34.89
CA GLY A 280 -3.54 3.93 34.94
C GLY A 280 -3.40 3.27 33.56
N SER A 281 -3.69 1.97 33.51
CA SER A 281 -3.63 1.12 32.32
C SER A 281 -4.84 0.19 32.27
N GLY A 282 -5.11 -0.39 31.11
CA GLY A 282 -6.22 -1.33 30.92
C GLY A 282 -5.89 -2.37 29.87
N GLU A 283 -6.37 -3.59 30.10
CA GLU A 283 -6.31 -4.70 29.15
C GLU A 283 -7.64 -5.44 29.13
N LEU A 284 -8.15 -5.74 27.94
CA LEU A 284 -9.36 -6.52 27.73
C LEU A 284 -9.08 -7.57 26.66
N THR A 285 -9.33 -8.83 26.99
CA THR A 285 -9.28 -9.93 26.03
C THR A 285 -10.65 -10.59 25.92
N VAL A 286 -11.14 -10.71 24.69
CA VAL A 286 -12.37 -11.43 24.35
C VAL A 286 -11.98 -12.67 23.57
N ALA A 287 -12.43 -13.83 24.04
CA ALA A 287 -12.20 -15.11 23.37
C ALA A 287 -13.52 -15.79 23.01
N ILE A 288 -13.56 -16.39 21.83
CA ILE A 288 -14.64 -17.22 21.32
C ILE A 288 -14.04 -18.57 20.95
N GLU A 289 -14.63 -19.65 21.45
CA GLU A 289 -14.27 -21.02 21.10
C GLU A 289 -15.56 -21.82 20.99
N ASN A 290 -15.81 -22.36 19.80
CA ASN A 290 -16.93 -23.25 19.50
C ASN A 290 -16.44 -24.35 18.55
#